data_AF-A0A6F9DU76-F1
#
_entry.id   AF-A0A6F9DU76-F1
#
_cell.length_a   1.000
_cell.length_b   1.000
_cell.length_c   1.000
_cell.angle_alpha   90.00
_cell.angle_beta   90.00
_cell.angle_gamma   90.00
#
_symmetry.space_group_name_H-M   'P 1'
#
loop_
_entity.id
_entity.type
_entity.pdbx_description
1 polymer ?
#
loop_
_entity_poly.entity_id
_entity_poly.type
_entity_poly.pdbx_seq_one_letter_code
_entity_poly.pdbx_strand_id
1 'polypeptide(L)'
;MHTLEGSPTITCGADGRWSSGPACVLIECDDPPTIDEATFFDASPYTPGDMATYTCSETHALNGPNQITCGADGTWSAGPVCILKFCPPPPSIPLGTFSPYQDTYMPSETVTYECCNGITITDTSGTTNTCGGGGTWTLTGASLPSCTPTGCPPPPIVLQGDVQSTDQKLTYAFNEMITYECNFSPKAGQTPSNTCGADGLWTNHSPDICEES
;
A
#
# COMPACT_ATOMS: atom_id res chain seq x y z
N MET A 1 5.17 -43.13 17.76
CA MET A 1 6.32 -43.92 17.26
C MET A 1 7.17 -44.31 18.47
N HIS A 2 7.94 -45.42 18.46
CA HIS A 2 8.70 -45.87 19.65
C HIS A 2 10.16 -46.14 19.30
N THR A 3 11.07 -45.86 20.23
CA THR A 3 12.49 -46.22 20.15
C THR A 3 12.82 -47.34 21.14
N LEU A 4 13.85 -48.13 20.82
CA LEU A 4 14.31 -49.24 21.64
C LEU A 4 15.44 -48.76 22.55
N GLU A 5 15.20 -48.72 23.86
CA GLU A 5 16.23 -48.48 24.86
C GLU A 5 16.73 -49.80 25.45
N GLY A 6 18.04 -49.94 25.57
CA GLY A 6 18.69 -51.15 26.09
C GLY A 6 19.15 -52.13 25.01
N SER A 7 19.72 -53.26 25.44
CA SER A 7 20.25 -54.26 24.50
C SER A 7 19.11 -55.01 23.81
N PRO A 8 19.10 -55.13 22.46
CA PRO A 8 18.14 -55.99 21.77
C PRO A 8 18.38 -57.48 22.04
N THR A 9 19.51 -57.82 22.67
CA THR A 9 19.89 -59.18 23.02
C THR A 9 19.86 -59.35 24.54
N ILE A 10 19.13 -60.37 24.99
CA ILE A 10 19.16 -60.82 26.38
C ILE A 10 20.06 -62.04 26.53
N THR A 11 20.82 -62.10 27.61
CA THR A 11 21.75 -63.20 27.90
C THR A 11 21.44 -63.83 29.25
N CYS A 12 21.48 -65.15 29.32
CA CYS A 12 21.37 -65.89 30.58
C CYS A 12 22.73 -65.96 31.26
N GLY A 13 22.83 -65.38 32.47
CA GLY A 13 24.03 -65.38 33.28
C GLY A 13 24.31 -66.75 33.92
N ALA A 14 25.55 -66.95 34.39
CA ALA A 14 25.95 -68.17 35.08
C ALA A 14 25.21 -68.41 36.41
N ASP A 15 24.56 -67.37 36.96
CA ASP A 15 23.66 -67.40 38.10
C ASP A 15 22.22 -67.84 37.74
N GLY A 16 21.97 -68.16 36.47
CA GLY A 16 20.68 -68.59 35.95
C GLY A 16 19.66 -67.46 35.75
N ARG A 17 20.08 -66.19 35.85
CA ARG A 17 19.21 -65.02 35.63
C ARG A 17 19.41 -64.43 34.25
N TRP A 18 18.32 -64.01 33.62
CA TRP A 18 18.36 -63.27 32.35
C TRP A 18 18.72 -61.81 32.59
N SER A 19 19.51 -61.23 31.68
CA SER A 19 19.73 -59.78 31.64
C SER A 19 18.41 -59.05 31.35
N SER A 20 18.32 -57.78 31.76
CA SER A 20 17.18 -56.93 31.44
C SER A 20 16.96 -56.86 29.92
N GLY A 21 15.72 -57.07 29.48
CA GLY A 21 15.31 -56.88 28.09
C GLY A 21 15.22 -55.41 27.70
N PRO A 22 15.16 -55.12 26.40
CA PRO A 22 15.00 -53.76 25.93
C PRO A 22 13.61 -53.22 26.30
N ALA A 23 13.52 -51.91 26.53
CA ALA A 23 12.28 -51.19 26.72
C ALA A 23 11.89 -50.46 25.42
N CYS A 24 10.60 -50.47 25.10
CA CYS A 24 10.05 -49.61 24.06
C CYS A 24 9.61 -48.29 24.70
N VAL A 25 10.28 -47.20 24.35
CA VAL A 25 9.98 -45.87 24.87
C VAL A 25 9.28 -45.07 23.78
N LEU A 26 8.22 -44.34 24.15
CA LEU A 26 7.51 -43.47 23.22
C LEU A 26 8.44 -42.33 22.78
N ILE A 27 8.47 -42.05 21.48
CA ILE A 27 9.13 -40.85 20.95
C ILE A 27 8.10 -39.74 20.97
N GLU A 28 8.38 -38.71 21.75
CA GLU A 28 7.63 -37.46 21.80
C GLU A 28 8.52 -36.35 21.24
N CYS A 29 7.92 -35.39 20.56
CA CYS A 29 8.60 -34.15 20.22
C CYS A 29 8.44 -33.17 21.37
N ASP A 30 9.52 -32.42 21.64
CA ASP A 30 9.44 -31.22 22.44
C ASP A 30 8.53 -30.18 21.77
N ASP A 31 8.24 -29.09 22.47
CA ASP A 31 7.47 -28.00 21.89
C ASP A 31 8.14 -27.43 20.62
N PRO A 32 7.36 -27.04 19.60
CA PRO A 32 7.86 -26.39 18.40
C PRO A 32 8.82 -25.22 18.72
N PRO A 33 9.91 -25.04 17.97
CA PRO A 33 10.86 -23.96 18.21
C PRO A 33 10.19 -22.58 18.12
N THR A 34 10.49 -21.69 19.06
CA THR A 34 10.02 -20.30 18.99
C THR A 34 10.68 -19.59 17.81
N ILE A 35 9.87 -18.92 16.99
CA ILE A 35 10.34 -18.11 15.85
C ILE A 35 9.99 -16.65 16.13
N ASP A 36 10.97 -15.77 15.97
CA ASP A 36 10.79 -14.33 16.17
C ASP A 36 9.68 -13.80 15.26
N GLU A 37 8.81 -12.95 15.81
CA GLU A 37 7.69 -12.35 15.08
C GLU A 37 6.73 -13.39 14.46
N ALA A 38 6.64 -14.58 15.06
CA ALA A 38 5.68 -15.61 14.67
C ALA A 38 4.93 -16.17 15.87
N THR A 39 3.72 -16.63 15.62
CA THR A 39 2.90 -17.39 16.57
C THR A 39 2.57 -18.75 15.99
N PHE A 40 2.52 -19.76 16.84
CA PHE A 40 2.03 -21.09 16.53
C PHE A 40 1.02 -21.51 17.59
N PHE A 41 0.22 -22.53 17.30
CA PHE A 41 -0.76 -23.05 18.25
C PHE A 41 -0.17 -24.20 19.07
N ASP A 42 -0.25 -24.09 20.40
CA ASP A 42 0.22 -25.13 21.31
C ASP A 42 -0.78 -26.30 21.39
N ALA A 43 -0.37 -27.45 20.86
CA ALA A 43 -1.05 -28.73 21.01
C ALA A 43 -0.06 -29.79 21.53
N SER A 44 0.36 -29.65 22.79
CA SER A 44 1.23 -30.62 23.48
C SER A 44 0.40 -31.72 24.16
N PRO A 45 0.83 -33.00 24.18
CA PRO A 45 2.11 -33.52 23.68
C PRO A 45 2.12 -33.81 22.17
N TYR A 46 3.29 -33.61 21.53
CA TYR A 46 3.51 -33.86 20.11
C TYR A 46 4.18 -35.21 19.86
N THR A 47 3.79 -35.88 18.78
CA THR A 47 4.31 -37.17 18.34
C THR A 47 4.82 -37.13 16.91
N PRO A 48 5.73 -38.04 16.51
CA PRO A 48 6.24 -38.09 15.14
C PRO A 48 5.15 -38.15 14.09
N GLY A 49 5.19 -37.20 13.15
CA GLY A 49 4.17 -36.97 12.13
C GLY A 49 3.27 -35.76 12.42
N ASP A 50 3.25 -35.25 13.65
CA ASP A 50 2.51 -34.03 13.99
C ASP A 50 3.14 -32.80 13.34
N MET A 51 2.31 -31.79 13.09
CA MET A 51 2.70 -30.59 12.36
C MET A 51 2.30 -29.33 13.11
N ALA A 52 3.21 -28.37 13.18
CA ALA A 52 2.97 -27.06 13.75
C ALA A 52 2.94 -26.01 12.64
N THR A 53 1.86 -25.23 12.59
CA THR A 53 1.67 -24.16 11.58
C THR A 53 2.01 -22.81 12.21
N TYR A 54 2.89 -22.06 11.55
CA TYR A 54 3.34 -20.75 11.99
C TYR A 54 2.65 -19.65 11.21
N THR A 55 2.30 -18.58 11.92
CA THR A 55 1.78 -17.34 11.35
C THR A 55 2.64 -16.18 11.82
N CYS A 56 3.25 -15.46 10.86
CA CYS A 56 4.02 -14.26 11.18
C CYS A 56 3.11 -13.12 11.67
N SER A 57 3.66 -12.23 12.49
CA SER A 57 3.09 -10.94 12.88
C SER A 57 2.60 -10.18 11.64
N GLU A 58 1.62 -9.30 11.82
CA GLU A 58 0.99 -8.54 10.73
C GLU A 58 2.03 -7.83 9.84
N THR A 59 3.06 -7.24 10.48
CA THR A 59 4.19 -6.51 9.91
C THR A 59 5.22 -7.36 9.17
N HIS A 60 5.11 -8.69 9.21
CA HIS A 60 6.11 -9.61 8.68
C HIS A 60 5.51 -10.59 7.65
N ALA A 61 6.28 -10.89 6.61
CA ALA A 61 5.98 -11.90 5.60
C ALA A 61 6.69 -13.20 5.94
N LEU A 62 5.98 -14.30 5.72
CA LEU A 62 6.53 -15.64 5.93
C LEU A 62 7.45 -16.00 4.76
N ASN A 63 8.72 -16.26 5.08
CA ASN A 63 9.71 -16.76 4.13
C ASN A 63 10.05 -18.21 4.47
N GLY A 64 9.77 -19.13 3.56
CA GLY A 64 9.99 -20.57 3.76
C GLY A 64 8.69 -21.35 4.05
N PRO A 65 8.78 -22.54 4.67
CA PRO A 65 7.62 -23.39 4.93
C PRO A 65 6.78 -22.82 6.08
N ASN A 66 5.47 -22.65 5.90
CA ASN A 66 4.58 -22.18 6.97
C ASN A 66 4.24 -23.27 7.99
N GLN A 67 4.71 -24.49 7.77
CA GLN A 67 4.44 -25.63 8.61
C GLN A 67 5.72 -26.45 8.79
N ILE A 68 5.97 -26.87 10.03
CA ILE A 68 7.06 -27.78 10.37
C ILE A 68 6.49 -29.12 10.82
N THR A 69 7.28 -30.18 10.69
CA THR A 69 6.87 -31.55 11.03
C THR A 69 7.80 -32.14 12.08
N CYS A 70 7.21 -32.82 13.05
CA CYS A 70 7.91 -33.61 14.05
C CYS A 70 8.45 -34.88 13.38
N GLY A 71 9.78 -35.01 13.32
CA GLY A 71 10.50 -36.11 12.73
C GLY A 71 10.39 -37.41 13.52
N ALA A 72 10.77 -38.52 12.88
CA ALA A 72 10.80 -39.85 13.49
C ALA A 72 11.78 -39.96 14.68
N ASP A 73 12.75 -39.06 14.74
CA ASP A 73 13.75 -38.94 15.79
C ASP A 73 13.34 -37.99 16.93
N GLY A 74 12.12 -37.45 16.89
CA GLY A 74 11.63 -36.48 17.88
C GLY A 74 12.13 -35.05 17.65
N THR A 75 12.73 -34.75 16.48
CA THR A 75 13.20 -33.40 16.15
C THR A 75 12.30 -32.70 15.13
N TRP A 76 12.12 -31.39 15.28
CA TRP A 76 11.34 -30.60 14.33
C TRP A 76 12.13 -30.27 13.07
N SER A 77 11.47 -30.30 11.92
CA SER A 77 12.03 -29.78 10.66
C SER A 77 12.30 -28.27 10.74
N ALA A 78 13.18 -27.77 9.86
CA ALA A 78 13.49 -26.34 9.78
C ALA A 78 12.25 -25.47 9.55
N GLY A 79 12.08 -24.43 10.38
CA GLY A 79 10.97 -23.50 10.33
C GLY A 79 11.15 -22.32 9.38
N PRO A 80 10.09 -21.50 9.20
CA PRO A 80 10.15 -20.28 8.41
C PRO A 80 10.95 -19.18 9.08
N VAL A 81 11.24 -18.13 8.31
CA VAL A 81 11.75 -16.85 8.82
C VAL A 81 10.70 -15.78 8.53
N CYS A 82 10.34 -14.98 9.53
CA CYS A 82 9.46 -13.84 9.35
C CYS A 82 10.29 -12.61 8.98
N ILE A 83 10.09 -12.08 7.77
CA ILE A 83 10.82 -10.91 7.24
C ILE A 83 9.93 -9.69 7.22
N LEU A 84 10.45 -8.51 7.55
CA LEU A 84 9.65 -7.29 7.59
C LEU A 84 9.03 -6.98 6.21
N LYS A 85 7.75 -6.63 6.19
CA LYS A 85 7.06 -6.16 4.98
C LYS A 85 7.27 -4.68 4.80
N PHE A 86 7.60 -4.29 3.58
CA PHE A 86 7.69 -2.88 3.18
C PHE A 86 6.55 -2.54 2.23
N CYS A 87 6.02 -1.32 2.31
CA CYS A 87 5.09 -0.84 1.31
C CYS A 87 5.87 -0.36 0.07
N PRO A 88 5.37 -0.64 -1.14
CA PRO A 88 5.88 0.00 -2.36
C PRO A 88 5.54 1.50 -2.35
N PRO A 89 6.06 2.28 -3.32
CA PRO A 89 5.62 3.66 -3.49
C PRO A 89 4.11 3.75 -3.60
N PRO A 90 3.48 4.72 -2.91
CA PRO A 90 2.03 4.85 -2.86
C PRO A 90 1.45 5.19 -4.23
N PRO A 91 0.15 4.89 -4.48
CA PRO A 91 -0.47 5.19 -5.77
C PRO A 91 -0.47 6.69 -6.09
N SER A 92 -0.06 7.07 -7.30
CA SER A 92 -0.13 8.47 -7.74
C SER A 92 -1.57 8.95 -7.88
N ILE A 93 -1.85 10.20 -7.49
CA ILE A 93 -3.13 10.87 -7.77
C ILE A 93 -2.99 11.83 -8.97
N PRO A 94 -4.03 12.03 -9.78
CA PRO A 94 -4.02 13.05 -10.84
C PRO A 94 -3.87 14.45 -10.26
N LEU A 95 -3.05 15.28 -10.91
CA LEU A 95 -2.84 16.70 -10.53
C LEU A 95 -2.38 16.90 -9.08
N GLY A 96 -1.75 15.89 -8.49
CA GLY A 96 -1.17 15.95 -7.18
C GLY A 96 0.12 15.13 -7.10
N THR A 97 0.82 15.33 -6.00
CA THR A 97 2.07 14.67 -5.66
C THR A 97 1.98 14.15 -4.23
N PHE A 98 2.96 13.37 -3.80
CA PHE A 98 3.06 12.94 -2.40
C PHE A 98 4.48 13.14 -1.88
N SER A 99 4.61 13.32 -0.57
CA SER A 99 5.89 13.41 0.11
C SER A 99 5.87 12.75 1.50
N PRO A 100 6.99 12.20 1.98
CA PRO A 100 8.27 12.05 1.27
C PRO A 100 8.20 10.93 0.22
N TYR A 101 8.99 11.04 -0.86
CA TYR A 101 9.16 9.98 -1.85
C TYR A 101 10.29 9.03 -1.42
N GLN A 102 10.01 7.72 -1.42
CA GLN A 102 10.97 6.65 -1.18
C GLN A 102 10.62 5.46 -2.10
N ASP A 103 11.61 4.62 -2.39
CA ASP A 103 11.39 3.38 -3.16
C ASP A 103 10.66 2.30 -2.34
N THR A 104 10.80 2.34 -1.01
CA THR A 104 10.18 1.40 -0.06
C THR A 104 9.93 2.09 1.27
N TYR A 105 8.79 1.80 1.90
CA TYR A 105 8.38 2.38 3.18
C TYR A 105 8.27 1.31 4.27
N MET A 106 8.76 1.62 5.47
CA MET A 106 8.61 0.80 6.67
C MET A 106 7.17 0.84 7.20
N PRO A 107 6.72 -0.21 7.91
CA PRO A 107 5.45 -0.18 8.62
C PRO A 107 5.35 1.05 9.53
N SER A 108 4.20 1.71 9.54
CA SER A 108 3.91 2.96 10.26
C SER A 108 4.49 4.25 9.66
N GLU A 109 5.27 4.19 8.58
CA GLU A 109 5.62 5.41 7.84
C GLU A 109 4.40 6.00 7.13
N THR A 110 4.39 7.32 6.99
CA THR A 110 3.28 8.05 6.38
C THR A 110 3.73 8.86 5.19
N VAL A 111 2.83 8.99 4.23
CA VAL A 111 2.96 9.92 3.10
C VAL A 111 1.79 10.88 3.13
N THR A 112 2.07 12.13 2.79
CA THR A 112 1.03 13.16 2.63
C THR A 112 0.94 13.54 1.17
N TYR A 113 -0.28 13.53 0.65
CA TYR A 113 -0.61 13.99 -0.69
C TYR A 113 -0.87 15.49 -0.69
N GLU A 114 -0.41 16.14 -1.75
CA GLU A 114 -0.57 17.56 -1.97
C GLU A 114 -0.94 17.81 -3.44
N CYS A 115 -1.92 18.67 -3.69
CA CYS A 115 -2.27 19.05 -5.05
C CYS A 115 -1.21 20.00 -5.64
N CYS A 116 -1.02 19.92 -6.95
CA CYS A 116 -0.15 20.87 -7.65
C CYS A 116 -0.66 22.32 -7.49
N ASN A 117 0.24 23.31 -7.61
CA ASN A 117 -0.08 24.72 -7.43
C ASN A 117 -1.31 25.18 -8.25
N GLY A 118 -2.24 25.91 -7.61
CA GLY A 118 -3.45 26.44 -8.25
C GLY A 118 -4.64 25.47 -8.26
N ILE A 119 -4.58 24.38 -7.49
CA ILE A 119 -5.58 23.32 -7.44
C ILE A 119 -5.94 23.06 -5.97
N THR A 120 -7.23 23.01 -5.64
CA THR A 120 -7.69 22.70 -4.28
C THR A 120 -8.10 21.24 -4.15
N ILE A 121 -7.85 20.69 -2.97
CA ILE A 121 -8.39 19.39 -2.54
C ILE A 121 -9.91 19.54 -2.39
N THR A 122 -10.68 18.85 -3.22
CA THR A 122 -12.14 18.77 -3.07
C THR A 122 -12.56 17.67 -2.11
N ASP A 123 -11.73 16.62 -1.98
CA ASP A 123 -11.92 15.54 -1.02
C ASP A 123 -10.67 15.34 -0.17
N THR A 124 -10.77 15.70 1.11
CA THR A 124 -9.68 15.58 2.10
C THR A 124 -9.55 14.16 2.67
N SER A 125 -10.44 13.25 2.27
CA SER A 125 -10.33 11.82 2.56
C SER A 125 -9.00 11.27 2.04
N GLY A 126 -8.22 10.62 2.90
CA GLY A 126 -6.98 9.94 2.48
C GLY A 126 -5.80 10.85 2.18
N THR A 127 -5.81 12.12 2.62
CA THR A 127 -4.70 13.08 2.38
C THR A 127 -3.38 12.59 3.00
N THR A 128 -3.45 11.92 4.15
CA THR A 128 -2.28 11.27 4.77
C THR A 128 -2.53 9.78 4.83
N ASN A 129 -1.67 8.97 4.22
CA ASN A 129 -1.81 7.51 4.23
C ASN A 129 -0.62 6.87 4.92
N THR A 130 -0.88 5.76 5.61
CA THR A 130 0.12 5.07 6.44
C THR A 130 0.44 3.71 5.85
N CYS A 131 1.71 3.34 5.79
CA CYS A 131 2.11 1.98 5.43
C CYS A 131 1.64 1.01 6.54
N GLY A 132 0.67 0.16 6.23
CA GLY A 132 0.15 -0.84 7.14
C GLY A 132 1.11 -2.02 7.30
N GLY A 133 0.92 -2.80 8.38
CA GLY A 133 1.78 -3.97 8.65
C GLY A 133 1.78 -4.99 7.52
N GLY A 134 0.67 -5.14 6.80
CA GLY A 134 0.55 -6.05 5.66
C GLY A 134 1.39 -5.69 4.42
N GLY A 135 2.22 -4.63 4.44
CA GLY A 135 2.90 -4.12 3.24
C GLY A 135 1.94 -3.42 2.27
N THR A 136 0.79 -2.98 2.78
CA THR A 136 -0.26 -2.31 2.02
C THR A 136 -0.56 -0.94 2.64
N TRP A 137 -0.85 0.04 1.79
CA TRP A 137 -1.23 1.38 2.24
C TRP A 137 -2.60 1.37 2.90
N THR A 138 -2.65 1.80 4.17
CA THR A 138 -3.87 2.06 4.90
C THR A 138 -4.29 3.50 4.66
N LEU A 139 -5.42 3.66 3.96
CA LEU A 139 -5.99 4.97 3.68
C LEU A 139 -6.64 5.53 4.96
N THR A 140 -6.43 6.82 5.25
CA THR A 140 -7.15 7.48 6.35
C THR A 140 -8.61 7.80 6.01
N GLY A 141 -8.98 7.77 4.73
CA GLY A 141 -10.34 7.99 4.25
C GLY A 141 -10.88 6.82 3.42
N ALA A 142 -12.09 6.97 2.89
CA ALA A 142 -12.74 5.95 2.05
C ALA A 142 -12.07 5.81 0.65
N SER A 143 -11.36 6.85 0.21
CA SER A 143 -10.70 6.96 -1.09
C SER A 143 -9.43 7.78 -0.98
N LEU A 144 -8.60 7.73 -2.04
CA LEU A 144 -7.50 8.67 -2.24
C LEU A 144 -8.05 10.10 -2.45
N PRO A 145 -7.27 11.13 -2.10
CA PRO A 145 -7.70 12.52 -2.23
C PRO A 145 -7.82 12.90 -3.71
N SER A 146 -8.79 13.75 -4.01
CA SER A 146 -9.05 14.25 -5.35
C SER A 146 -8.67 15.72 -5.48
N CYS A 147 -7.84 16.01 -6.48
CA CYS A 147 -7.38 17.35 -6.81
C CYS A 147 -8.18 17.87 -8.01
N THR A 148 -9.03 18.89 -7.80
CA THR A 148 -9.79 19.52 -8.88
C THR A 148 -9.33 20.96 -9.08
N PRO A 149 -9.07 21.36 -10.34
CA PRO A 149 -8.74 22.74 -10.68
C PRO A 149 -9.70 23.74 -10.01
N THR A 150 -9.15 24.77 -9.36
CA THR A 150 -9.95 25.83 -8.74
C THR A 150 -9.93 27.04 -9.66
N GLY A 151 -11.10 27.42 -10.16
CA GLY A 151 -11.23 28.54 -11.10
C GLY A 151 -11.52 28.08 -12.52
N CYS A 152 -11.43 29.03 -13.44
CA CYS A 152 -11.88 28.81 -14.81
C CYS A 152 -10.87 27.98 -15.60
N PRO A 153 -11.33 27.06 -16.46
CA PRO A 153 -10.46 26.34 -17.38
C PRO A 153 -9.76 27.32 -18.34
N PRO A 154 -8.77 26.87 -19.12
CA PRO A 154 -8.23 27.68 -20.21
C PRO A 154 -9.36 28.29 -21.05
N PRO A 155 -9.24 29.56 -21.45
CA PRO A 155 -10.34 30.25 -22.09
C PRO A 155 -10.75 29.59 -23.40
N PRO A 156 -12.06 29.60 -23.71
CA PRO A 156 -12.54 29.07 -24.98
C PRO A 156 -11.90 29.82 -26.14
N ILE A 157 -11.58 29.10 -27.21
CA ILE A 157 -11.01 29.67 -28.43
C ILE A 157 -12.08 30.56 -29.09
N VAL A 158 -11.69 31.78 -29.43
CA VAL A 158 -12.53 32.76 -30.13
C VAL A 158 -12.36 32.56 -31.64
N LEU A 159 -13.44 32.42 -32.40
CA LEU A 159 -13.36 32.46 -33.87
C LEU A 159 -13.02 33.89 -34.32
N GLN A 160 -12.06 34.05 -35.25
CA GLN A 160 -11.61 35.35 -35.80
C GLN A 160 -10.94 36.32 -34.81
N GLY A 161 -10.53 35.82 -33.64
CA GLY A 161 -9.68 36.54 -32.68
C GLY A 161 -8.59 35.62 -32.13
N ASP A 162 -7.44 36.19 -31.79
CA ASP A 162 -6.36 35.48 -31.10
C ASP A 162 -6.41 35.81 -29.60
N VAL A 163 -6.17 34.81 -28.75
CA VAL A 163 -6.11 35.02 -27.30
C VAL A 163 -4.75 35.62 -26.94
N GLN A 164 -4.68 36.93 -26.70
CA GLN A 164 -3.50 37.60 -26.12
C GLN A 164 -3.47 37.41 -24.60
N SER A 165 -3.49 36.17 -24.12
CA SER A 165 -3.05 35.93 -22.74
C SER A 165 -1.54 35.78 -22.73
N THR A 166 -0.85 36.74 -22.12
CA THR A 166 0.61 36.68 -21.89
C THR A 166 1.03 35.47 -21.06
N ASP A 167 0.10 34.84 -20.32
CA ASP A 167 0.33 33.66 -19.50
C ASP A 167 -0.70 32.56 -19.84
N GLN A 168 -0.30 31.53 -20.60
CA GLN A 168 -1.12 30.33 -20.79
C GLN A 168 -1.14 29.50 -19.49
N LYS A 169 -2.09 29.80 -18.61
CA LYS A 169 -2.29 29.08 -17.34
C LYS A 169 -3.27 27.91 -17.53
N LEU A 170 -3.05 26.83 -16.76
CA LEU A 170 -3.97 25.70 -16.68
C LEU A 170 -5.30 26.08 -16.00
N THR A 171 -5.30 27.10 -15.15
CA THR A 171 -6.47 27.66 -14.47
C THR A 171 -6.34 29.17 -14.29
N TYR A 172 -7.48 29.86 -14.27
CA TYR A 172 -7.58 31.29 -13.96
C TYR A 172 -8.35 31.48 -12.66
N ALA A 173 -7.82 32.31 -11.76
CA ALA A 173 -8.39 32.56 -10.45
C ALA A 173 -9.68 33.41 -10.53
N PHE A 174 -10.49 33.37 -9.47
CA PHE A 174 -11.68 34.24 -9.37
C PHE A 174 -11.31 35.72 -9.57
N ASN A 175 -12.10 36.44 -10.38
CA ASN A 175 -11.86 37.82 -10.83
C ASN A 175 -10.62 38.04 -11.73
N GLU A 176 -9.93 36.97 -12.15
CA GLU A 176 -8.88 37.09 -13.15
C GLU A 176 -9.51 37.39 -14.53
N MET A 177 -9.05 38.47 -15.16
CA MET A 177 -9.57 38.95 -16.46
C MET A 177 -8.53 38.70 -17.55
N ILE A 178 -8.97 38.09 -18.64
CA ILE A 178 -8.22 37.98 -19.89
C ILE A 178 -8.80 38.92 -20.93
N THR A 179 -7.95 39.35 -21.86
CA THR A 179 -8.37 40.16 -23.01
C THR A 179 -8.05 39.40 -24.29
N TYR A 180 -9.00 39.40 -25.21
CA TYR A 180 -8.87 38.84 -26.54
C TYR A 180 -8.47 39.93 -27.52
N GLU A 181 -7.66 39.58 -28.51
CA GLU A 181 -7.30 40.47 -29.61
C GLU A 181 -8.06 40.01 -30.86
N CYS A 182 -8.97 40.86 -31.35
CA CYS A 182 -9.71 40.57 -32.58
C CYS A 182 -8.82 40.86 -33.79
N ASN A 183 -8.79 39.95 -34.77
CA ASN A 183 -8.09 40.19 -36.04
C ASN A 183 -8.76 41.28 -36.90
N PHE A 184 -10.04 41.57 -36.64
CA PHE A 184 -10.83 42.60 -37.32
C PHE A 184 -11.30 43.68 -36.33
N SER A 185 -12.56 43.61 -35.87
CA SER A 185 -13.16 44.58 -34.96
C SER A 185 -13.94 43.88 -33.83
N PRO A 186 -13.97 44.45 -32.60
CA PRO A 186 -14.94 44.03 -31.59
C PRO A 186 -16.36 44.40 -32.01
N LYS A 187 -17.34 43.53 -31.74
CA LYS A 187 -18.76 43.82 -32.00
C LYS A 187 -19.23 45.07 -31.26
N ALA A 188 -20.06 45.89 -31.90
CA ALA A 188 -20.58 47.12 -31.33
C ALA A 188 -21.23 46.91 -29.93
N GLY A 189 -20.66 47.55 -28.90
CA GLY A 189 -21.12 47.44 -27.51
C GLY A 189 -20.53 46.28 -26.71
N GLN A 190 -19.58 45.52 -27.27
CA GLN A 190 -18.88 44.45 -26.58
C GLN A 190 -17.40 44.80 -26.35
N THR A 191 -16.90 44.53 -25.14
CA THR A 191 -15.47 44.54 -24.85
C THR A 191 -14.92 43.12 -25.05
N PRO A 192 -13.80 42.94 -25.77
CA PRO A 192 -13.23 41.62 -26.04
C PRO A 192 -12.46 41.12 -24.81
N SER A 193 -13.15 40.90 -23.70
CA SER A 193 -12.56 40.47 -22.43
C SER A 193 -13.43 39.42 -21.76
N ASN A 194 -12.81 38.51 -21.01
CA ASN A 194 -13.52 37.53 -20.19
C ASN A 194 -12.98 37.55 -18.78
N THR A 195 -13.86 37.53 -17.78
CA THR A 195 -13.47 37.44 -16.37
C THR A 195 -13.89 36.10 -15.81
N CYS A 196 -13.05 35.50 -14.97
CA CYS A 196 -13.41 34.26 -14.30
C CYS A 196 -14.40 34.52 -13.16
N GLY A 197 -15.58 33.89 -13.25
CA GLY A 197 -16.66 33.99 -12.27
C GLY A 197 -16.41 33.19 -10.98
N ALA A 198 -17.19 33.49 -9.94
CA ALA A 198 -17.10 32.82 -8.64
C ALA A 198 -17.55 31.34 -8.69
N ASP A 199 -18.27 30.98 -9.75
CA ASP A 199 -18.74 29.65 -10.11
C ASP A 199 -17.69 28.82 -10.87
N GLY A 200 -16.50 29.38 -11.12
CA GLY A 200 -15.46 28.71 -11.91
C GLY A 200 -15.80 28.67 -13.41
N LEU A 201 -16.76 29.49 -13.85
CA LEU A 201 -17.11 29.64 -15.26
C LEU A 201 -16.71 31.03 -15.76
N TRP A 202 -16.34 31.09 -17.03
CA TRP A 202 -16.04 32.36 -17.70
C TRP A 202 -17.32 33.20 -17.85
N THR A 203 -17.28 34.49 -17.54
CA THR A 203 -18.45 35.39 -17.65
C THR A 203 -19.12 35.40 -19.02
N ASN A 204 -18.37 35.08 -20.09
CA ASN A 204 -18.90 34.95 -21.44
C ASN A 204 -18.56 33.57 -22.04
N HIS A 205 -19.59 32.76 -22.30
CA HIS A 205 -19.48 31.38 -22.82
C HIS A 205 -19.52 31.30 -24.34
N SER A 206 -19.91 32.39 -25.03
CA SER A 206 -19.99 32.45 -26.49
C SER A 206 -19.05 33.55 -26.98
N PRO A 207 -17.83 33.20 -27.44
CA PRO A 207 -16.80 34.18 -27.79
C PRO A 207 -17.08 34.81 -29.17
N ASP A 208 -18.34 35.04 -29.50
CA ASP A 208 -18.76 35.71 -30.72
C ASP A 208 -18.68 37.24 -30.52
N ILE A 209 -17.53 37.69 -30.00
CA ILE A 209 -17.21 39.06 -29.57
C ILE A 209 -16.49 39.86 -30.66
N CYS A 210 -15.97 39.17 -31.69
CA CYS A 210 -15.35 39.76 -32.87
C CYS A 210 -16.31 39.64 -34.07
N GLU A 211 -16.28 40.60 -35.00
CA GLU A 211 -17.04 40.56 -36.25
C GLU A 211 -16.16 40.87 -37.46
N GLU A 212 -16.49 40.26 -38.60
CA GLU A 212 -15.97 40.65 -39.90
C GLU A 212 -16.65 41.94 -40.36
N SER A 213 -15.85 42.87 -40.88
CA SER A 213 -16.28 44.16 -41.44
C SER A 213 -17.06 44.03 -42.75
#